data_AF-A0A9D4ZBU3-F1
#
_entry.id   AF-A0A9D4ZBU3-F1
#
_cell.length_a   1.000
_cell.length_b   1.000
_cell.length_c   1.000
_cell.angle_alpha   90.00
_cell.angle_beta   90.00
_cell.angle_gamma   90.00
#
_symmetry.space_group_name_H-M   'P 1'
#
loop_
_entity.id
_entity.type
_entity.pdbx_description
1 polymer ?
#
loop_
_entity_poly.entity_id
_entity_poly.type
_entity_poly.pdbx_seq_one_letter_code
_entity_poly.pdbx_strand_id
1 'polypeptide(L)'
;MFLMLNCGYVFIPQECGLGPHHVSLSLLKIAYVFSLTGMIVEIGPSHSTSTCQNADEGGHVCVSQGGRFPKFSLEGKPPRASVKGPDDLTLCRIYRKKTCCSSVQTHPALVALRKLASNGEGSKECVMHWEAMECSLCDPVVGTQRGPPALCKSFCDSSLEACRNSFFSFDSMTQVLTPCSPKDVICARATEWAANGSHFCELAGFVVPSLRNAMKPFCFDGKPALTADVSANKKPGRTKTYRKQRSIRAMLRYLFSMVSGDVIVWAIGGLVLTAGAILMRRRSLNSEQRKAALLRLVQEARSKQQSKSQPLGKKVGKRA
;
A
#
# COMPACT_ATOMS: atom_id res chain seq x y z
N MET A 1 -24.91 61.87 16.65
CA MET A 1 -23.43 61.79 16.64
C MET A 1 -23.06 60.38 17.07
N PHE A 2 -22.66 59.56 16.10
CA PHE A 2 -22.17 58.19 16.29
C PHE A 2 -20.82 58.23 17.02
N LEU A 3 -20.60 57.35 17.99
CA LEU A 3 -19.26 56.92 18.38
C LEU A 3 -19.28 55.41 18.59
N MET A 4 -18.64 54.74 17.64
CA MET A 4 -18.46 53.29 17.55
C MET A 4 -17.53 52.80 18.67
N LEU A 5 -17.92 51.72 19.36
CA LEU A 5 -16.99 50.88 20.11
C LEU A 5 -16.69 49.62 19.30
N ASN A 6 -15.45 49.53 18.82
CA ASN A 6 -14.86 48.39 18.14
C ASN A 6 -14.74 47.19 19.10
N CYS A 7 -15.55 46.15 18.92
CA CYS A 7 -15.22 44.81 19.40
C CYS A 7 -14.34 44.13 18.35
N GLY A 8 -13.02 44.29 18.49
CA GLY A 8 -12.06 43.49 17.76
C GLY A 8 -12.03 42.06 18.31
N TYR A 9 -12.55 41.10 17.55
CA TYR A 9 -12.39 39.67 17.85
C TYR A 9 -11.03 39.23 17.31
N VAL A 10 -10.10 38.89 18.22
CA VAL A 10 -8.81 38.28 17.85
C VAL A 10 -9.05 36.80 17.61
N PHE A 11 -8.91 36.37 16.36
CA PHE A 11 -8.97 34.96 15.97
C PHE A 11 -7.59 34.32 16.22
N ILE A 12 -7.48 33.44 17.21
CA ILE A 12 -6.29 32.59 17.41
C ILE A 12 -6.58 31.23 16.76
N PRO A 13 -5.85 30.81 15.71
CA PRO A 13 -5.98 29.46 15.19
C PRO A 13 -5.33 28.47 16.16
N GLN A 14 -6.11 27.56 16.72
CA GLN A 14 -5.61 26.51 17.60
C GLN A 14 -5.31 25.24 16.79
N GLU A 15 -4.02 24.92 16.69
CA GLU A 15 -3.55 23.63 16.18
C GLU A 15 -4.04 22.50 17.09
N CYS A 16 -4.68 21.49 16.49
CA CYS A 16 -5.06 20.26 17.17
C CYS A 16 -3.91 19.26 17.09
N GLY A 17 -3.12 19.16 18.16
CA GLY A 17 -2.10 18.13 18.29
C GLY A 17 -1.60 17.95 19.73
N LEU A 18 -1.69 16.71 20.20
CA LEU A 18 -1.00 16.08 21.34
C LEU A 18 -1.64 16.15 22.74
N GLY A 19 -2.00 14.95 23.23
CA GLY A 19 -2.11 14.63 24.65
C GLY A 19 -0.75 14.65 25.38
N PRO A 20 -0.74 14.36 26.68
CA PRO A 20 -0.13 15.22 27.69
C PRO A 20 1.37 14.98 27.88
N HIS A 21 2.01 15.97 28.51
CA HIS A 21 3.45 16.11 28.85
C HIS A 21 4.23 17.05 27.92
N HIS A 22 3.89 18.33 27.95
CA HIS A 22 4.87 19.43 27.97
C HIS A 22 4.11 20.75 28.25
N VAL A 23 4.22 21.26 29.48
CA VAL A 23 3.68 22.59 29.82
C VAL A 23 4.59 23.62 29.14
N SER A 24 4.09 24.25 28.07
CA SER A 24 4.81 25.28 27.35
C SER A 24 4.81 26.59 28.14
N LEU A 25 6.01 27.16 28.34
CA LEU A 25 6.29 28.42 29.06
C LEU A 25 5.51 29.64 28.53
N SER A 26 4.84 29.51 27.38
CA SER A 26 4.05 30.55 26.72
C SER A 26 2.69 30.80 27.38
N LEU A 27 2.09 29.79 28.03
CA LEU A 27 0.78 29.95 28.70
C LEU A 27 0.88 30.72 30.03
N LEU A 28 2.05 30.68 30.69
CA LEU A 28 2.29 31.43 31.92
C LEU A 28 2.30 32.96 31.70
N LYS A 29 2.70 33.42 30.52
CA LYS A 29 2.72 34.85 30.18
C LYS A 29 1.31 35.40 29.96
N ILE A 30 0.39 34.59 29.45
CA ILE A 30 -1.00 34.99 29.21
C ILE A 30 -1.73 35.13 30.56
N ALA A 31 -1.53 34.19 31.49
CA ALA A 31 -2.10 34.28 32.83
C ALA A 31 -1.60 35.51 33.62
N TYR A 32 -0.33 35.90 33.45
CA TYR A 32 0.24 37.04 34.17
C TYR A 32 -0.28 38.40 33.69
N VAL A 33 -0.65 38.52 32.41
CA VAL A 33 -1.21 39.77 31.85
C VAL A 33 -2.66 40.01 32.30
N PHE A 34 -3.44 38.94 32.54
CA PHE A 34 -4.83 39.07 32.99
C PHE A 34 -4.99 39.39 34.49
N SER A 35 -3.92 39.31 35.30
CA SER A 35 -3.99 39.61 36.74
C SER A 35 -3.90 41.11 37.06
N LEU A 36 -3.47 41.96 36.12
CA LEU A 36 -3.25 43.40 36.36
C LEU A 36 -4.41 44.32 35.96
N THR A 37 -5.45 43.82 35.28
CA THR A 37 -6.56 44.67 34.78
C THR A 37 -7.92 44.40 35.41
N GLY A 38 -7.99 43.61 36.49
CA GLY A 38 -9.15 43.60 37.40
C GLY A 38 -10.51 43.30 36.75
N MET A 39 -10.54 42.52 35.66
CA MET A 39 -11.79 42.09 35.02
C MET A 39 -12.10 40.65 35.42
N ILE A 40 -13.09 40.48 36.29
CA ILE A 40 -13.68 39.17 36.60
C ILE A 40 -14.58 38.81 35.42
N VAL A 41 -14.22 37.77 34.65
CA VAL A 41 -15.12 37.14 33.69
C VAL A 41 -15.73 35.92 34.38
N GLU A 42 -17.02 35.99 34.68
CA GLU A 42 -17.79 34.81 35.07
C GLU A 42 -17.85 33.83 33.89
N ILE A 43 -17.26 32.65 34.08
CA ILE A 43 -17.42 31.52 33.15
C ILE A 43 -18.64 30.74 33.63
N GLY A 44 -19.82 31.08 33.11
CA GLY A 44 -21.00 30.22 33.23
C GLY A 44 -20.79 28.90 32.46
N PRO A 45 -21.34 27.76 32.92
CA PRO A 45 -21.18 26.48 32.24
C PRO A 45 -22.07 26.46 30.99
N SER A 46 -21.56 26.91 29.85
CA SER A 46 -22.15 26.58 28.56
C SER A 46 -21.81 25.14 28.23
N HIS A 47 -22.78 24.25 28.44
CA HIS A 47 -22.79 22.91 27.87
C HIS A 47 -22.90 23.01 26.35
N SER A 48 -21.77 23.25 25.68
CA SER A 48 -21.65 23.19 24.23
C SER A 48 -20.69 22.06 23.89
N THR A 49 -21.23 20.86 23.74
CA THR A 49 -20.59 19.75 23.02
C THR A 49 -20.33 20.22 21.58
N SER A 50 -19.15 20.78 21.34
CA SER A 50 -18.65 21.13 20.01
C SER A 50 -18.32 19.85 19.26
N THR A 51 -19.35 19.25 18.68
CA THR A 51 -19.19 18.21 17.67
C THR A 51 -18.70 18.93 16.41
N CYS A 52 -17.50 18.59 15.92
CA CYS A 52 -17.08 18.99 14.58
C CYS A 52 -17.96 18.26 13.57
N GLN A 53 -19.16 18.78 13.34
CA GLN A 53 -20.07 18.36 12.29
C GLN A 53 -19.57 18.98 10.98
N ASN A 54 -18.96 18.16 10.14
CA ASN A 54 -19.15 18.35 8.71
C ASN A 54 -20.51 17.71 8.39
N ALA A 55 -21.52 18.53 8.13
CA ALA A 55 -22.77 18.12 7.49
C ALA A 55 -22.39 17.40 6.17
N ASP A 56 -22.61 16.10 6.03
CA ASP A 56 -23.88 15.38 5.87
C ASP A 56 -24.62 15.78 4.60
N GLU A 57 -24.40 14.97 3.57
CA GLU A 57 -25.38 14.70 2.53
C GLU A 57 -25.60 13.18 2.56
N GLY A 58 -26.46 12.70 3.46
CA GLY A 58 -26.98 11.32 3.49
C GLY A 58 -25.93 10.21 3.57
N GLY A 59 -24.84 10.42 4.32
CA GLY A 59 -23.65 9.57 4.24
C GLY A 59 -23.82 8.20 4.92
N HIS A 60 -23.89 7.12 4.13
CA HIS A 60 -23.88 5.76 4.66
C HIS A 60 -22.65 5.52 5.58
N VAL A 61 -22.88 5.13 6.84
CA VAL A 61 -21.84 4.82 7.83
C VAL A 61 -21.35 3.38 7.71
N CYS A 62 -20.12 3.11 8.13
CA CYS A 62 -19.56 1.76 8.16
C CYS A 62 -20.32 0.89 9.18
N VAL A 63 -20.70 -0.32 8.78
CA VAL A 63 -21.46 -1.26 9.60
C VAL A 63 -20.77 -2.61 9.64
N SER A 64 -20.48 -3.14 10.84
CA SER A 64 -19.83 -4.44 10.98
C SER A 64 -20.74 -5.57 10.47
N GLN A 65 -20.22 -6.38 9.54
CA GLN A 65 -21.04 -7.37 8.82
C GLN A 65 -21.35 -8.65 9.60
N GLY A 66 -20.65 -8.89 10.70
CA GLY A 66 -20.80 -10.11 11.49
C GLY A 66 -20.29 -11.37 10.78
N GLY A 67 -20.67 -12.53 11.30
CA GLY A 67 -20.20 -13.84 10.79
C GLY A 67 -18.69 -14.00 10.96
N ARG A 68 -18.00 -14.40 9.88
CA ARG A 68 -16.54 -14.57 9.87
C ARG A 68 -15.74 -13.26 9.79
N PHE A 69 -16.41 -12.14 9.53
CA PHE A 69 -15.74 -10.88 9.27
C PHE A 69 -15.47 -10.12 10.58
N PRO A 70 -14.22 -9.65 10.80
CA PRO A 70 -13.91 -8.85 11.98
C PRO A 70 -14.67 -7.52 11.97
N LYS A 71 -15.06 -7.04 13.15
CA LYS A 71 -15.75 -5.76 13.31
C LYS A 71 -14.91 -4.60 12.79
N PHE A 72 -15.55 -3.58 12.22
CA PHE A 72 -14.86 -2.40 11.71
C PHE A 72 -14.35 -1.51 12.84
N SER A 73 -13.10 -1.08 12.76
CA SER A 73 -12.56 -0.03 13.62
C SER A 73 -13.25 1.33 13.39
N LEU A 74 -13.89 1.49 12.23
CA LEU A 74 -14.65 2.67 11.82
C LEU A 74 -16.17 2.48 11.94
N GLU A 75 -16.64 1.46 12.68
CA GLU A 75 -18.07 1.24 12.87
C GLU A 75 -18.77 2.52 13.37
N GLY A 76 -19.90 2.88 12.74
CA GLY A 76 -20.65 4.10 13.00
C GLY A 76 -20.04 5.38 12.42
N LYS A 77 -18.88 5.32 11.75
CA LYS A 77 -18.23 6.46 11.08
C LYS A 77 -18.32 6.30 9.56
N PRO A 78 -18.29 7.39 8.78
CA PRO A 78 -18.29 7.30 7.33
C PRO A 78 -16.98 6.67 6.79
N PRO A 79 -17.02 6.00 5.61
CA PRO A 79 -15.82 5.53 4.93
C PRO A 79 -14.84 6.67 4.68
N ARG A 80 -13.57 6.47 5.04
CA ARG A 80 -12.52 7.49 4.92
C ARG A 80 -11.24 6.89 4.32
N ALA A 81 -10.28 7.73 3.99
CA ALA A 81 -8.96 7.26 3.56
C ALA A 81 -8.26 6.51 4.70
N SER A 82 -7.56 5.43 4.37
CA SER A 82 -6.75 4.72 5.36
C SER A 82 -5.55 5.58 5.75
N VAL A 83 -5.30 5.68 7.06
CA VAL A 83 -4.20 6.46 7.62
C VAL A 83 -2.90 5.69 7.41
N LYS A 84 -1.83 6.37 6.97
CA LYS A 84 -0.50 5.73 6.90
C LYS A 84 0.00 5.44 8.32
N GLY A 85 0.57 4.26 8.54
CA GLY A 85 1.11 3.86 9.84
C GLY A 85 0.57 2.50 10.30
N PRO A 86 0.39 2.29 11.62
CA PRO A 86 -0.11 1.03 12.18
C PRO A 86 -1.49 0.58 11.66
N ASP A 87 -2.32 1.55 11.26
CA ASP A 87 -3.67 1.32 10.73
C ASP A 87 -3.72 1.21 9.20
N ASP A 88 -2.56 1.20 8.52
CA ASP A 88 -2.52 1.07 7.06
C ASP A 88 -3.00 -0.31 6.61
N LEU A 89 -3.58 -0.37 5.42
CA LEU A 89 -4.13 -1.61 4.89
C LEU A 89 -3.00 -2.59 4.52
N THR A 90 -2.99 -3.77 5.15
CA THR A 90 -1.98 -4.81 4.88
C THR A 90 -2.24 -5.53 3.55
N LEU A 91 -3.49 -5.51 3.08
CA LEU A 91 -3.98 -5.98 1.78
C LEU A 91 -5.05 -4.99 1.29
N CYS A 92 -5.65 -5.17 0.10
CA CYS A 92 -6.80 -4.37 -0.32
C CYS A 92 -6.49 -2.89 -0.54
N ARG A 93 -5.23 -2.58 -0.90
CA ARG A 93 -4.72 -1.21 -1.13
C ARG A 93 -5.48 -0.43 -2.20
N ILE A 94 -6.27 -1.11 -3.02
CA ILE A 94 -7.16 -0.47 -3.99
C ILE A 94 -8.19 0.45 -3.32
N TYR A 95 -8.60 0.15 -2.08
CA TYR A 95 -9.57 0.93 -1.31
C TYR A 95 -8.95 2.00 -0.41
N ARG A 96 -7.62 2.19 -0.47
CA ARG A 96 -6.87 3.10 0.42
C ARG A 96 -7.45 4.52 0.50
N LYS A 97 -8.07 5.01 -0.58
CA LYS A 97 -8.64 6.36 -0.66
C LYS A 97 -9.97 6.52 0.08
N LYS A 98 -10.79 5.46 0.17
CA LYS A 98 -12.11 5.48 0.79
C LYS A 98 -12.51 4.06 1.17
N THR A 99 -12.49 3.74 2.45
CA THR A 99 -12.77 2.40 2.97
C THR A 99 -13.31 2.44 4.41
N CYS A 100 -13.94 1.35 4.81
CA CYS A 100 -14.27 1.04 6.21
C CYS A 100 -13.19 0.19 6.92
N CYS A 101 -12.21 -0.31 6.18
CA CYS A 101 -11.18 -1.22 6.70
C CYS A 101 -9.97 -0.50 7.29
N SER A 102 -9.31 -1.21 8.20
CA SER A 102 -7.96 -0.98 8.75
C SER A 102 -7.12 -2.26 8.60
N SER A 103 -5.94 -2.29 9.22
CA SER A 103 -5.10 -3.48 9.29
C SER A 103 -5.82 -4.68 9.93
N VAL A 104 -6.73 -4.44 10.88
CA VAL A 104 -7.49 -5.49 11.58
C VAL A 104 -8.34 -6.33 10.61
N GLN A 105 -8.97 -5.70 9.62
CA GLN A 105 -9.82 -6.40 8.65
C GLN A 105 -8.99 -6.98 7.49
N THR A 106 -7.90 -6.32 7.11
CA THR A 106 -7.10 -6.73 5.95
C THR A 106 -6.03 -7.77 6.26
N HIS A 107 -5.68 -7.97 7.54
CA HIS A 107 -4.69 -8.97 7.94
C HIS A 107 -5.19 -10.42 7.79
N PRO A 108 -6.41 -10.80 8.26
CA PRO A 108 -6.93 -12.15 8.03
C PRO A 108 -7.04 -12.50 6.54
N ALA A 109 -7.47 -11.54 5.73
CA ALA A 109 -7.52 -11.68 4.27
C ALA A 109 -6.14 -11.99 3.66
N LEU A 110 -5.09 -11.30 4.12
CA LEU A 110 -3.70 -11.55 3.69
C LEU A 110 -3.24 -12.96 4.08
N VAL A 111 -3.60 -13.42 5.28
CA VAL A 111 -3.27 -14.78 5.73
C VAL A 111 -3.97 -15.82 4.86
N ALA A 112 -5.26 -15.63 4.55
CA ALA A 112 -6.02 -16.51 3.67
C ALA A 112 -5.37 -16.61 2.27
N LEU A 113 -4.98 -15.48 1.68
CA LEU A 113 -4.30 -15.47 0.38
C LEU A 113 -2.96 -16.20 0.40
N ARG A 114 -2.17 -16.04 1.47
CA ARG A 114 -0.90 -16.77 1.61
C ARG A 114 -1.13 -18.27 1.68
N LYS A 115 -2.12 -18.72 2.48
CA LYS A 115 -2.50 -20.14 2.56
C LYS A 115 -2.92 -20.69 1.19
N LEU A 116 -3.74 -19.93 0.46
CA LEU A 116 -4.19 -20.31 -0.89
C LEU A 116 -3.02 -20.44 -1.86
N ALA A 117 -2.12 -19.46 -1.86
CA ALA A 117 -0.96 -19.45 -2.75
C ALA A 117 0.08 -20.52 -2.40
N SER A 118 0.22 -20.90 -1.13
CA SER A 118 1.25 -21.86 -0.70
C SER A 118 0.75 -23.30 -0.63
N ASN A 119 -0.35 -23.58 0.07
CA ASN A 119 -0.81 -24.95 0.34
C ASN A 119 -2.10 -25.29 -0.39
N GLY A 120 -2.94 -24.27 -0.66
CA GLY A 120 -4.15 -24.44 -1.44
C GLY A 120 -3.89 -24.67 -2.94
N GLU A 121 -2.63 -24.68 -3.38
CA GLU A 121 -2.25 -24.77 -4.81
C GLU A 121 -3.05 -23.80 -5.68
N GLY A 122 -3.26 -22.59 -5.16
CA GLY A 122 -3.97 -21.50 -5.81
C GLY A 122 -3.29 -21.09 -7.11
N SER A 123 -3.97 -21.25 -8.24
CA SER A 123 -3.52 -20.61 -9.49
C SER A 123 -3.46 -19.08 -9.28
N LYS A 124 -2.63 -18.37 -10.07
CA LYS A 124 -2.58 -16.89 -9.99
C LYS A 124 -3.95 -16.26 -10.15
N GLU A 125 -4.79 -16.84 -11.02
CA GLU A 125 -6.15 -16.38 -11.27
C GLU A 125 -7.06 -16.64 -10.06
N CYS A 126 -6.95 -17.81 -9.42
CA CYS A 126 -7.67 -18.12 -8.19
C CYS A 126 -7.30 -17.15 -7.07
N VAL A 127 -6.00 -16.91 -6.85
CA VAL A 127 -5.50 -15.99 -5.83
C VAL A 127 -6.05 -14.58 -6.04
N MET A 128 -6.10 -14.09 -7.28
CA MET A 128 -6.69 -12.78 -7.59
C MET A 128 -8.20 -12.72 -7.32
N HIS A 129 -8.96 -13.77 -7.65
CA HIS A 129 -10.40 -13.81 -7.36
C HIS A 129 -10.65 -13.88 -5.86
N TRP A 130 -9.87 -14.69 -5.14
CA TRP A 130 -9.95 -14.78 -3.68
C TRP A 130 -9.58 -13.45 -3.01
N GLU A 131 -8.59 -12.73 -3.52
CA GLU A 131 -8.23 -11.40 -3.01
C GLU A 131 -9.40 -10.44 -3.17
N ALA A 132 -10.04 -10.44 -4.34
CA ALA A 132 -11.20 -9.60 -4.59
C ALA A 132 -12.38 -9.96 -3.67
N MET A 133 -12.61 -11.24 -3.39
CA MET A 133 -13.64 -11.68 -2.43
C MET A 133 -13.35 -11.19 -1.01
N GLU A 134 -12.14 -11.43 -0.49
CA GLU A 134 -11.76 -10.98 0.86
C GLU A 134 -11.76 -9.45 0.99
N CYS A 135 -11.33 -8.75 -0.06
CA CYS A 135 -11.29 -7.29 -0.08
C CYS A 135 -12.65 -6.63 -0.34
N SER A 136 -13.70 -7.38 -0.67
CA SER A 136 -15.04 -6.84 -0.91
C SER A 136 -15.57 -6.06 0.29
N LEU A 137 -15.27 -6.51 1.51
CA LEU A 137 -15.62 -5.85 2.76
C LEU A 137 -15.09 -4.40 2.86
N CYS A 138 -13.97 -4.12 2.18
CA CYS A 138 -13.31 -2.83 2.21
C CYS A 138 -13.85 -1.84 1.16
N ASP A 139 -14.73 -2.29 0.26
CA ASP A 139 -15.44 -1.41 -0.65
C ASP A 139 -16.35 -0.44 0.13
N PRO A 140 -16.33 0.87 -0.15
CA PRO A 140 -17.08 1.85 0.64
C PRO A 140 -18.61 1.71 0.50
N VAL A 141 -19.11 1.04 -0.54
CA VAL A 141 -20.54 0.76 -0.72
C VAL A 141 -20.91 -0.55 -0.02
N VAL A 142 -20.03 -1.56 -0.05
CA VAL A 142 -20.25 -2.83 0.66
C VAL A 142 -20.12 -2.66 2.16
N GLY A 143 -19.06 -2.01 2.64
CA GLY A 143 -18.76 -1.82 4.07
C GLY A 143 -19.78 -0.98 4.83
N THR A 144 -20.72 -0.36 4.13
CA THR A 144 -21.81 0.44 4.71
C THR A 144 -23.17 -0.24 4.64
N GLN A 145 -23.26 -1.41 4.00
CA GLN A 145 -24.46 -2.27 4.02
C GLN A 145 -24.50 -3.11 5.29
N ARG A 146 -25.65 -3.70 5.59
CA ARG A 146 -25.82 -4.62 6.72
C ARG A 146 -25.71 -6.07 6.25
N GLY A 147 -25.05 -6.90 7.05
CA GLY A 147 -24.95 -8.34 6.85
C GLY A 147 -23.78 -8.74 5.94
N PRO A 148 -23.54 -10.05 5.75
CA PRO A 148 -22.37 -10.50 5.01
C PRO A 148 -22.31 -9.91 3.58
N PRO A 149 -21.11 -9.60 3.04
CA PRO A 149 -20.99 -8.97 1.73
C PRO A 149 -21.72 -9.76 0.64
N ALA A 150 -22.56 -9.05 -0.13
CA ALA A 150 -23.31 -9.63 -1.23
C ALA A 150 -22.43 -9.71 -2.49
N LEU A 151 -22.19 -10.91 -3.01
CA LEU A 151 -21.41 -11.15 -4.22
C LEU A 151 -22.32 -11.47 -5.41
N CYS A 152 -22.00 -10.93 -6.59
CA CYS A 152 -22.76 -11.23 -7.80
C CYS A 152 -22.53 -12.69 -8.21
N LYS A 153 -23.61 -13.39 -8.59
CA LYS A 153 -23.53 -14.79 -9.07
C LYS A 153 -22.46 -15.00 -10.14
N SER A 154 -22.36 -14.10 -11.12
CA SER A 154 -21.37 -14.20 -12.20
C SER A 154 -19.93 -14.15 -11.71
N PHE A 155 -19.66 -13.38 -10.66
CA PHE A 155 -18.33 -13.28 -10.04
C PHE A 155 -18.03 -14.53 -9.20
N CYS A 156 -19.03 -15.08 -8.54
CA CYS A 156 -18.91 -16.36 -7.84
C CYS A 156 -18.64 -17.54 -8.79
N ASP A 157 -19.34 -17.59 -9.93
CA ASP A 157 -19.10 -18.59 -10.97
C ASP A 157 -17.67 -18.48 -11.54
N SER A 158 -17.18 -17.27 -11.82
CA SER A 158 -15.81 -17.07 -12.29
C SER A 158 -14.76 -17.39 -11.23
N SER A 159 -15.07 -17.13 -9.95
CA SER A 159 -14.18 -17.45 -8.83
C SER A 159 -14.03 -18.96 -8.64
N LEU A 160 -15.14 -19.71 -8.69
CA LEU A 160 -15.10 -21.18 -8.63
C LEU A 160 -14.33 -21.76 -9.81
N GLU A 161 -14.55 -21.26 -11.03
CA GLU A 161 -13.82 -21.76 -12.20
C GLU A 161 -12.32 -21.51 -12.08
N ALA A 162 -11.91 -20.30 -11.63
CA ALA A 162 -10.50 -19.98 -11.42
C ALA A 162 -9.86 -20.85 -10.32
N CYS A 163 -10.61 -21.18 -9.28
CA CYS A 163 -10.17 -21.95 -8.11
C CYS A 163 -10.49 -23.45 -8.17
N ARG A 164 -10.97 -23.96 -9.31
CA ARG A 164 -11.52 -25.31 -9.45
C ARG A 164 -10.63 -26.42 -8.91
N ASN A 165 -9.32 -26.34 -9.18
CA ASN A 165 -8.34 -27.34 -8.76
C ASN A 165 -7.62 -27.00 -7.44
N SER A 166 -7.95 -25.87 -6.82
CA SER A 166 -7.32 -25.42 -5.59
C SER A 166 -7.97 -26.07 -4.37
N PHE A 167 -7.19 -26.29 -3.32
CA PHE A 167 -7.59 -27.01 -2.13
C PHE A 167 -8.13 -26.08 -1.05
N PHE A 168 -9.29 -26.45 -0.51
CA PHE A 168 -10.00 -25.75 0.54
C PHE A 168 -10.39 -26.71 1.67
N SER A 169 -10.65 -26.14 2.83
CA SER A 169 -11.06 -26.82 4.05
C SER A 169 -12.10 -25.97 4.78
N PHE A 170 -12.91 -26.59 5.65
CA PHE A 170 -13.76 -25.84 6.56
C PHE A 170 -12.97 -25.42 7.78
N ASP A 171 -13.04 -24.13 8.11
CA ASP A 171 -12.49 -23.61 9.36
C ASP A 171 -13.33 -24.16 10.54
N SER A 172 -12.65 -24.77 11.52
CA SER A 172 -13.32 -25.48 12.61
C SER A 172 -14.16 -24.56 13.50
N MET A 173 -13.80 -23.28 13.61
CA MET A 173 -14.50 -22.32 14.47
C MET A 173 -15.66 -21.64 13.76
N THR A 174 -15.45 -21.21 12.52
CA THR A 174 -16.41 -20.40 11.77
C THR A 174 -17.29 -21.23 10.85
N GLN A 175 -16.94 -22.51 10.60
CA GLN A 175 -17.62 -23.40 9.67
C GLN A 175 -17.75 -22.81 8.25
N VAL A 176 -16.83 -21.92 7.89
CA VAL A 176 -16.73 -21.34 6.55
C VAL A 176 -15.59 -21.98 5.77
N LEU A 177 -15.76 -22.05 4.46
CA LEU A 177 -14.74 -22.53 3.54
C LEU A 177 -13.59 -21.54 3.48
N THR A 178 -12.38 -22.02 3.79
CA THR A 178 -11.15 -21.24 3.73
C THR A 178 -10.07 -22.00 2.96
N PRO A 179 -9.04 -21.30 2.46
CA PRO A 179 -7.93 -21.98 1.79
C PRO A 179 -7.22 -22.95 2.73
N CYS A 180 -6.95 -24.15 2.24
CA CYS A 180 -6.37 -25.24 3.03
C CYS A 180 -5.05 -24.80 3.70
N SER A 181 -4.90 -25.16 4.98
CA SER A 181 -3.72 -24.98 5.79
C SER A 181 -3.09 -26.35 6.10
N PRO A 182 -1.77 -26.43 6.39
CA PRO A 182 -1.13 -27.71 6.70
C PRO A 182 -1.64 -28.33 8.02
N LYS A 183 -2.38 -27.54 8.81
CA LYS A 183 -3.01 -27.98 10.06
C LYS A 183 -4.40 -28.58 9.85
N ASP A 184 -4.96 -28.45 8.66
CA ASP A 184 -6.31 -28.90 8.38
C ASP A 184 -6.30 -30.40 8.06
N VAL A 185 -7.23 -31.14 8.65
CA VAL A 185 -7.29 -32.60 8.52
C VAL A 185 -7.91 -33.02 7.19
N ILE A 186 -8.86 -32.23 6.69
CA ILE A 186 -9.61 -32.53 5.47
C ILE A 186 -9.43 -31.37 4.49
N CYS A 187 -8.70 -31.64 3.40
CA CYS A 187 -8.58 -30.72 2.28
C CYS A 187 -9.05 -31.41 0.99
N ALA A 188 -9.90 -30.71 0.27
CA ALA A 188 -10.52 -31.18 -0.96
C ALA A 188 -10.58 -30.04 -1.98
N ARG A 189 -10.77 -30.38 -3.26
CA ARG A 189 -10.80 -29.38 -4.33
C ARG A 189 -12.05 -28.50 -4.21
N ALA A 190 -11.99 -27.27 -4.71
CA ALA A 190 -13.14 -26.37 -4.69
C ALA A 190 -14.43 -26.99 -5.28
N THR A 191 -14.30 -27.77 -6.36
CA THR A 191 -15.44 -28.45 -7.00
C THR A 191 -15.97 -29.66 -6.24
N GLU A 192 -15.18 -30.21 -5.31
CA GLU A 192 -15.66 -31.29 -4.43
C GLU A 192 -16.52 -30.72 -3.29
N TRP A 193 -16.22 -29.50 -2.85
CA TRP A 193 -17.03 -28.78 -1.85
C TRP A 193 -18.28 -28.13 -2.46
N ALA A 194 -18.17 -27.55 -3.64
CA ALA A 194 -19.23 -26.74 -4.24
C ALA A 194 -19.63 -27.20 -5.64
N ALA A 195 -20.92 -27.53 -5.80
CA ALA A 195 -21.50 -27.92 -7.09
C ALA A 195 -21.63 -26.75 -8.08
N ASN A 196 -21.69 -25.50 -7.60
CA ASN A 196 -21.81 -24.30 -8.43
C ASN A 196 -21.15 -23.09 -7.74
N GLY A 197 -20.92 -22.01 -8.50
CA GLY A 197 -20.21 -20.84 -7.98
C GLY A 197 -20.94 -20.15 -6.84
N SER A 198 -22.28 -20.10 -6.88
CA SER A 198 -23.07 -19.48 -5.80
C SER A 198 -22.86 -20.20 -4.47
N HIS A 199 -22.95 -21.54 -4.49
CA HIS A 199 -22.67 -22.39 -3.34
C HIS A 199 -21.23 -22.21 -2.84
N PHE A 200 -20.25 -22.08 -3.74
CA PHE A 200 -18.86 -21.81 -3.35
C PHE A 200 -18.70 -20.51 -2.55
N CYS A 201 -19.31 -19.41 -2.99
CA CYS A 201 -19.31 -18.14 -2.27
C CYS A 201 -20.07 -18.22 -0.94
N GLU A 202 -21.21 -18.91 -0.92
CA GLU A 202 -22.01 -19.11 0.31
C GLU A 202 -21.24 -19.90 1.37
N LEU A 203 -20.58 -20.99 0.97
CA LEU A 203 -19.71 -21.75 1.84
C LEU A 203 -18.55 -20.89 2.37
N ALA A 204 -18.01 -19.98 1.56
CA ALA A 204 -16.99 -19.01 1.99
C ALA A 204 -17.54 -17.86 2.88
N GLY A 205 -18.82 -17.91 3.28
CA GLY A 205 -19.45 -16.98 4.21
C GLY A 205 -19.98 -15.69 3.58
N PHE A 206 -20.18 -15.67 2.25
CA PHE A 206 -20.76 -14.54 1.52
C PHE A 206 -22.24 -14.79 1.19
N VAL A 207 -22.98 -13.72 0.88
CA VAL A 207 -24.37 -13.84 0.41
C VAL A 207 -24.39 -13.71 -1.10
N VAL A 208 -25.12 -14.58 -1.80
CA VAL A 208 -25.31 -14.48 -3.25
C VAL A 208 -26.77 -14.13 -3.54
N PRO A 209 -27.07 -12.89 -3.95
CA PRO A 209 -28.46 -12.50 -4.19
C PRO A 209 -29.07 -13.21 -5.41
N SER A 210 -30.30 -13.70 -5.25
CA SER A 210 -31.04 -14.34 -6.34
C SER A 210 -31.81 -13.33 -7.18
N LEU A 211 -31.85 -13.55 -8.50
CA LEU A 211 -32.58 -12.70 -9.47
C LEU A 211 -34.11 -12.83 -9.39
N ARG A 212 -34.65 -13.62 -8.45
CA ARG A 212 -36.10 -13.87 -8.34
C ARG A 212 -36.87 -12.68 -7.76
N ASN A 213 -36.18 -11.68 -7.22
CA ASN A 213 -36.79 -10.49 -6.65
C ASN A 213 -36.82 -9.34 -7.67
N ALA A 214 -37.98 -8.66 -7.79
CA ALA A 214 -38.28 -7.63 -8.79
C ALA A 214 -37.36 -6.39 -8.75
N MET A 215 -36.58 -6.22 -7.68
CA MET A 215 -35.52 -5.22 -7.59
C MET A 215 -34.19 -5.95 -7.53
N LYS A 216 -33.32 -5.74 -8.52
CA LYS A 216 -31.97 -6.34 -8.56
C LYS A 216 -31.18 -5.81 -7.36
N PRO A 217 -30.94 -6.62 -6.32
CA PRO A 217 -30.21 -6.16 -5.14
C PRO A 217 -28.77 -5.83 -5.54
N PHE A 218 -28.17 -4.88 -4.82
CA PHE A 218 -26.76 -4.55 -5.00
C PHE A 218 -25.91 -5.81 -4.75
N CYS A 219 -24.91 -6.03 -5.60
CA CYS A 219 -23.93 -7.10 -5.44
C CYS A 219 -22.57 -6.62 -5.93
N PHE A 220 -21.51 -7.11 -5.29
CA PHE A 220 -20.14 -6.84 -5.65
C PHE A 220 -19.69 -7.78 -6.78
N ASP A 221 -19.14 -7.22 -7.85
CA ASP A 221 -18.76 -7.96 -9.08
C ASP A 221 -17.24 -8.20 -9.20
N GLY A 222 -16.49 -8.03 -8.11
CA GLY A 222 -15.04 -8.11 -8.11
C GLY A 222 -14.33 -6.80 -8.48
N LYS A 223 -15.07 -5.73 -8.80
CA LYS A 223 -14.48 -4.41 -9.12
C LYS A 223 -14.83 -3.39 -8.05
N PRO A 224 -13.86 -2.56 -7.65
CA PRO A 224 -14.09 -1.56 -6.62
C PRO A 224 -14.99 -0.43 -7.14
N ALA A 225 -15.92 0.03 -6.31
CA ALA A 225 -16.74 1.21 -6.56
C ALA A 225 -15.92 2.49 -6.33
N LEU A 226 -14.87 2.73 -7.12
CA LEU A 226 -13.92 3.81 -6.82
C LEU A 226 -14.45 5.23 -7.02
N THR A 227 -15.53 5.43 -7.77
CA THR A 227 -16.20 6.73 -7.96
C THR A 227 -17.54 6.47 -8.67
N ALA A 228 -18.38 5.60 -8.12
CA ALA A 228 -19.76 5.56 -8.56
C ALA A 228 -20.51 6.58 -7.71
N ASP A 229 -20.79 7.75 -8.30
CA ASP A 229 -21.84 8.62 -7.81
C ASP A 229 -23.05 7.74 -7.51
N VAL A 230 -23.50 7.77 -6.26
CA VAL A 230 -24.75 7.14 -5.85
C VAL A 230 -25.85 7.96 -6.51
N SER A 231 -26.11 7.64 -7.77
CA SER A 231 -27.31 8.06 -8.48
C SER A 231 -27.89 6.84 -9.15
N ALA A 232 -29.16 6.64 -8.82
CA ALA A 232 -29.98 5.51 -9.17
C ALA A 232 -29.92 5.16 -10.67
N ASN A 233 -30.21 3.89 -10.94
CA ASN A 233 -30.75 3.40 -12.21
C ASN A 233 -29.76 3.21 -13.38
N LYS A 234 -29.04 2.08 -13.39
CA LYS A 234 -28.43 1.55 -14.62
C LYS A 234 -29.42 0.67 -15.38
N LYS A 235 -30.02 1.22 -16.44
CA LYS A 235 -30.64 0.43 -17.53
C LYS A 235 -29.56 -0.44 -18.22
N PRO A 236 -29.90 -1.63 -18.76
CA PRO A 236 -28.93 -2.53 -19.36
C PRO A 236 -28.60 -2.08 -20.79
N GLY A 237 -27.43 -1.46 -20.96
CA GLY A 237 -26.88 -1.10 -22.26
C GLY A 237 -25.90 -2.16 -22.78
N ARG A 238 -26.44 -3.09 -23.59
CA ARG A 238 -25.84 -3.70 -24.79
C ARG A 238 -24.42 -4.33 -24.65
N THR A 239 -24.40 -5.65 -24.80
CA THR A 239 -23.22 -6.51 -25.03
C THR A 239 -22.17 -5.82 -25.92
N LYS A 240 -20.98 -5.59 -25.35
CA LYS A 240 -19.77 -5.30 -26.12
C LYS A 240 -18.75 -6.39 -25.88
N THR A 241 -18.41 -7.01 -27.00
CA THR A 241 -17.43 -8.04 -27.27
C THR A 241 -16.21 -8.00 -26.34
N TYR A 242 -15.89 -9.17 -25.81
CA TYR A 242 -14.71 -9.50 -25.02
C TYR A 242 -13.43 -9.07 -25.77
N ARG A 243 -12.90 -7.88 -25.46
CA ARG A 243 -11.60 -7.42 -25.98
C ARG A 243 -10.51 -7.81 -24.99
N LYS A 244 -9.95 -8.99 -25.22
CA LYS A 244 -8.70 -9.55 -24.67
C LYS A 244 -7.52 -8.61 -24.95
N GLN A 245 -7.42 -7.47 -24.26
CA GLN A 245 -6.23 -6.61 -24.30
C GLN A 245 -6.23 -5.55 -23.18
N ARG A 246 -6.18 -5.99 -21.90
CA ARG A 246 -5.97 -5.04 -20.79
C ARG A 246 -5.17 -5.61 -19.60
N SER A 247 -4.31 -6.59 -19.86
CA SER A 247 -3.54 -7.29 -18.82
C SER A 247 -2.19 -6.66 -18.46
N ILE A 248 -1.67 -5.68 -19.21
CA ILE A 248 -0.31 -5.16 -18.97
C ILE A 248 -0.32 -3.86 -18.15
N ARG A 249 -1.31 -2.97 -18.34
CA ARG A 249 -1.36 -1.66 -17.65
C ARG A 249 -1.82 -1.72 -16.19
N ALA A 250 -2.54 -2.78 -15.79
CA ALA A 250 -2.90 -3.01 -14.39
C ALA A 250 -1.73 -3.66 -13.63
N MET A 251 -1.06 -4.62 -14.28
CA MET A 251 0.16 -5.27 -13.78
C MET A 251 1.33 -4.27 -13.66
N LEU A 252 1.53 -3.37 -14.63
CA LEU A 252 2.53 -2.31 -14.55
C LEU A 252 2.23 -1.30 -13.43
N ARG A 253 0.96 -0.94 -13.20
CA ARG A 253 0.59 -0.07 -12.05
C ARG A 253 0.84 -0.75 -10.71
N TYR A 254 0.68 -2.07 -10.63
CA TYR A 254 1.01 -2.84 -9.43
C TYR A 254 2.52 -2.89 -9.18
N LEU A 255 3.33 -3.14 -10.23
CA LEU A 255 4.79 -3.12 -10.14
C LEU A 255 5.35 -1.73 -9.78
N PHE A 256 4.83 -0.66 -10.39
CA PHE A 256 5.24 0.71 -10.04
C PHE A 256 4.77 1.14 -8.63
N SER A 257 3.76 0.48 -8.04
CA SER A 257 3.34 0.76 -6.65
C SER A 257 4.24 0.14 -5.58
N MET A 258 5.04 -0.89 -5.92
CA MET A 258 6.11 -1.39 -5.05
C MET A 258 7.37 -0.52 -5.13
N VAL A 259 7.57 0.19 -6.25
CA VAL A 259 8.79 0.97 -6.55
C VAL A 259 8.71 2.45 -6.15
N SER A 260 7.63 2.86 -5.47
CA SER A 260 7.43 4.24 -4.98
C SER A 260 7.47 4.37 -3.45
N GLY A 261 8.13 3.42 -2.78
CA GLY A 261 8.65 3.60 -1.42
C GLY A 261 10.18 3.69 -1.47
N ASP A 262 10.76 4.64 -0.76
CA ASP A 262 12.16 5.12 -0.81
C ASP A 262 13.28 4.11 -0.48
N VAL A 263 13.20 2.86 -0.93
CA VAL A 263 14.10 1.78 -0.50
C VAL A 263 14.92 1.16 -1.64
N ILE A 264 14.68 1.55 -2.91
CA ILE A 264 15.41 0.97 -4.07
C ILE A 264 16.42 1.93 -4.72
N VAL A 265 16.53 3.19 -4.24
CA VAL A 265 17.55 4.13 -4.76
C VAL A 265 18.94 3.85 -4.16
N TRP A 266 19.03 3.34 -2.93
CA TRP A 266 20.32 3.05 -2.28
C TRP A 266 20.94 1.72 -2.70
N ALA A 267 20.14 0.70 -3.00
CA ALA A 267 20.66 -0.63 -3.35
C ALA A 267 21.34 -0.65 -4.74
N ILE A 268 20.81 0.11 -5.71
CA ILE A 268 21.42 0.24 -7.04
C ILE A 268 22.63 1.19 -6.99
N GLY A 269 22.55 2.28 -6.20
CA GLY A 269 23.68 3.19 -5.99
C GLY A 269 24.90 2.53 -5.34
N GLY A 270 24.68 1.67 -4.33
CA GLY A 270 25.75 0.95 -3.63
C GLY A 270 26.49 -0.06 -4.51
N LEU A 271 25.79 -0.75 -5.41
CA LEU A 271 26.41 -1.70 -6.35
C LEU A 271 27.23 -1.00 -7.44
N VAL A 272 26.77 0.15 -7.93
CA VAL A 272 27.52 0.93 -8.95
C VAL A 272 28.80 1.56 -8.36
N LEU A 273 28.75 2.08 -7.12
CA LEU A 273 29.92 2.66 -6.47
C LEU A 273 30.97 1.61 -6.10
N THR A 274 30.55 0.43 -5.65
CA THR A 274 31.49 -0.67 -5.33
C THR A 274 32.13 -1.27 -6.57
N ALA A 275 31.38 -1.46 -7.67
CA ALA A 275 31.94 -1.88 -8.95
C ALA A 275 32.90 -0.83 -9.54
N GLY A 276 32.56 0.46 -9.43
CA GLY A 276 33.40 1.57 -9.87
C GLY A 276 34.72 1.66 -9.10
N ALA A 277 34.69 1.47 -7.78
CA ALA A 277 35.90 1.47 -6.94
C ALA A 277 36.84 0.30 -7.27
N ILE A 278 36.32 -0.90 -7.53
CA ILE A 278 37.13 -2.07 -7.92
C ILE A 278 37.81 -1.86 -9.27
N LEU A 279 37.09 -1.31 -10.27
CA LEU A 279 37.66 -1.04 -11.59
C LEU A 279 38.71 0.08 -11.57
N MET A 280 38.50 1.14 -10.78
CA MET A 280 39.48 2.21 -10.60
C MET A 280 40.75 1.71 -9.89
N ARG A 281 40.62 0.86 -8.86
CA ARG A 281 41.76 0.27 -8.15
C ARG A 281 42.57 -0.66 -9.06
N ARG A 282 41.90 -1.44 -9.92
CA ARG A 282 42.55 -2.32 -10.91
C ARG A 282 43.27 -1.53 -12.01
N ARG A 283 42.70 -0.40 -12.47
CA ARG A 283 43.35 0.52 -13.42
C ARG A 283 44.57 1.22 -12.81
N SER A 284 44.46 1.68 -11.56
CA SER A 284 45.56 2.34 -10.84
C SER A 284 46.77 1.40 -10.68
N LEU A 285 46.55 0.16 -10.23
CA LEU A 285 47.63 -0.84 -10.11
C LEU A 285 48.29 -1.18 -11.45
N ASN A 286 47.50 -1.37 -12.51
CA ASN A 286 48.05 -1.58 -13.86
C ASN A 286 48.81 -0.35 -14.39
N SER A 287 48.41 0.86 -14.02
CA SER A 287 49.10 2.09 -14.43
C SER A 287 50.48 2.22 -13.78
N GLU A 288 50.61 1.88 -12.50
CA GLU A 288 51.89 1.89 -11.79
C GLU A 288 52.83 0.80 -12.30
N GLN A 289 52.31 -0.41 -12.59
CA GLN A 289 53.10 -1.47 -13.24
C GLN A 289 53.62 -1.06 -14.63
N ARG A 290 52.80 -0.35 -15.43
CA ARG A 290 53.21 0.17 -16.74
C ARG A 290 54.27 1.26 -16.63
N LYS A 291 54.18 2.15 -15.64
CA LYS A 291 55.21 3.17 -15.37
C LYS A 291 56.53 2.54 -14.95
N ALA A 292 56.50 1.51 -14.09
CA ALA A 292 57.70 0.79 -13.67
C ALA A 292 58.38 0.04 -14.83
N ALA A 293 57.59 -0.57 -15.73
CA ALA A 293 58.13 -1.20 -16.94
C ALA A 293 58.75 -0.18 -17.92
N LEU A 294 58.10 0.97 -18.11
CA LEU A 294 58.60 2.03 -18.99
C LEU A 294 59.91 2.63 -18.46
N LEU A 295 60.03 2.87 -17.14
CA LEU A 295 61.26 3.37 -16.54
C LEU A 295 62.45 2.42 -16.74
N ARG A 296 62.22 1.10 -16.67
CA ARG A 296 63.27 0.09 -16.95
C ARG A 296 63.76 0.17 -18.40
N LEU A 297 62.84 0.30 -19.37
CA LEU A 297 63.20 0.46 -20.78
C LEU A 297 63.96 1.77 -21.04
N VAL A 298 63.59 2.86 -20.37
CA VAL A 298 64.30 4.15 -20.48
C VAL A 298 65.70 4.06 -19.87
N GLN A 299 65.88 3.34 -18.76
CA GLN A 299 67.20 3.10 -18.16
C GLN A 299 68.10 2.27 -19.07
N GLU A 300 67.57 1.20 -19.69
CA GLU A 300 68.31 0.41 -20.69
C GLU A 300 68.67 1.23 -21.95
N ALA A 301 67.80 2.15 -22.37
CA ALA A 301 68.11 3.05 -23.48
C ALA A 301 69.22 4.04 -23.12
N ARG A 302 69.22 4.57 -21.88
CA ARG A 302 70.29 5.46 -21.38
C ARG A 302 71.64 4.76 -21.26
N SER A 303 71.68 3.52 -20.78
CA SER A 303 72.95 2.76 -20.69
C SER A 303 73.54 2.49 -22.09
N LYS A 304 72.70 2.20 -23.08
CA LYS A 304 73.12 2.05 -24.49
C LYS A 304 73.63 3.37 -25.11
N GLN A 305 73.03 4.51 -24.75
CA GLN A 305 73.51 5.81 -25.22
C GLN A 305 74.87 6.20 -24.63
N GLN A 306 75.12 5.92 -23.34
CA GLN A 306 76.43 6.16 -22.72
C GLN A 306 77.55 5.28 -23.31
N SER A 307 77.24 4.05 -23.76
CA SER A 307 78.23 3.21 -24.46
C SER A 307 78.57 3.70 -25.87
N LYS A 308 77.79 4.62 -26.46
CA LYS A 308 77.98 5.10 -27.85
C LYS A 308 78.69 6.45 -27.93
N SER A 309 78.98 7.09 -26.79
CA SER A 309 79.67 8.37 -26.69
C SER A 309 81.08 8.23 -26.11
N GLN A 310 81.93 7.40 -26.74
CA GLN A 310 83.38 7.54 -26.68
C GLN A 310 83.91 7.88 -28.08
N PRO A 311 84.36 9.13 -28.34
CA PRO A 311 85.03 9.48 -29.58
C PRO A 311 86.49 9.03 -29.60
N LEU A 312 86.86 8.49 -30.76
CA LEU A 312 88.19 8.10 -31.24
C LEU A 312 89.26 9.17 -30.93
N GLY A 313 90.42 8.71 -30.46
CA GLY A 313 91.48 9.57 -29.92
C GLY A 313 92.31 10.37 -30.92
N LYS A 314 93.32 11.05 -30.38
CA LYS A 314 94.51 11.48 -31.12
C LYS A 314 95.72 11.52 -30.20
N LYS A 315 96.59 10.51 -30.37
CA LYS A 315 98.02 10.61 -30.06
C LYS A 315 98.61 11.64 -31.02
N VAL A 316 99.33 12.63 -30.51
CA VAL A 316 100.34 13.36 -31.31
C VAL A 316 101.64 13.30 -30.53
N GLY A 317 102.59 12.59 -31.13
CA GLY A 317 104.00 12.67 -30.80
C GLY A 317 104.77 12.79 -32.12
N LYS A 318 105.88 13.54 -32.03
CA LYS A 318 106.92 13.85 -33.02
C LYS A 318 106.61 15.01 -33.99
N ARG A 319 107.58 15.89 -34.27
CA ARG A 319 109.04 15.67 -34.25
C ARG A 319 109.80 17.00 -34.17
N ALA A 320 111.04 16.90 -33.67
CA ALA A 320 112.14 17.73 -34.16
C ALA A 320 112.38 17.47 -35.66
#